data_AF-A0A1T3NW22-F1
#
_entry.id   AF-A0A1T3NW22-F1
#
_cell.length_a   1.000
_cell.length_b   1.000
_cell.length_c   1.000
_cell.angle_alpha   90.00
_cell.angle_beta   90.00
_cell.angle_gamma   90.00
#
_symmetry.space_group_name_H-M   'P 1'
#
loop_
_entity.id
_entity.type
_entity.pdbx_description
1 polymer ?
#
loop_
_entity_poly.entity_id
_entity_poly.type
_entity_poly.pdbx_seq_one_letter_code
_entity_poly.pdbx_strand_id
1 'polypeptide(L)'
;MNAPVAVAAGTHAVDFAGPGVIVLMDTSGGAVRTLMEPAATWWRTYAATGDPRTAAHTAGLTAGEAQALQGALLDAGILVPAPQPGPWHAPLPGHDPGPSHGTRTAPTALPSAPSNRCPARIAASVSLATAALTTRLGRSHRSLARHLILVRAVTRWNALRRAPQADMATAAEAVRTVRRVARWCPTRAACLEQTTAALLLLALHGHGATWCQGVAPDPIRFHAWMEQTETGHYVEEPVETTAYTPVLRIPGRRFPSA
;
A
#
# COMPACT_ATOMS: atom_id res chain seq x y z
N MET A 1 12.73 5.57 -32.98
CA MET A 1 13.31 4.86 -31.81
C MET A 1 12.70 5.51 -30.59
N ASN A 2 12.07 4.73 -29.70
CA ASN A 2 11.49 5.30 -28.49
C ASN A 2 12.61 5.78 -27.57
N ALA A 3 12.40 6.92 -26.92
CA ALA A 3 13.33 7.42 -25.93
C ALA A 3 13.48 6.39 -24.79
N PRO A 4 14.68 6.24 -24.22
CA PRO A 4 14.87 5.40 -23.06
C PRO A 4 14.00 5.89 -21.89
N VAL A 5 13.43 4.94 -21.16
CA VAL A 5 12.52 5.20 -20.03
C VAL A 5 12.92 4.35 -18.83
N ALA A 6 12.53 4.81 -17.65
CA ALA A 6 12.65 4.07 -16.40
C ALA A 6 11.32 4.17 -15.63
N VAL A 7 11.12 3.29 -14.65
CA VAL A 7 9.97 3.38 -13.74
C VAL A 7 10.16 4.57 -12.81
N ALA A 8 9.10 5.38 -12.66
CA ALA A 8 9.10 6.53 -11.78
C ALA A 8 9.39 6.13 -10.32
N ALA A 9 10.15 6.97 -9.61
CA ALA A 9 10.43 6.73 -8.20
C ALA A 9 9.13 6.68 -7.38
N GLY A 10 8.92 5.58 -6.66
CA GLY A 10 7.71 5.36 -5.86
C GLY A 10 6.58 4.63 -6.59
N THR A 11 6.80 4.21 -7.84
CA THR A 11 5.92 3.25 -8.53
C THR A 11 6.32 1.82 -8.14
N HIS A 12 5.34 1.05 -7.69
CA HIS A 12 5.47 -0.36 -7.36
C HIS A 12 4.60 -1.17 -8.33
N ALA A 13 5.13 -2.29 -8.82
CA ALA A 13 4.39 -3.23 -9.65
C ALA A 13 4.18 -4.54 -8.87
N VAL A 14 2.96 -5.06 -8.88
CA VAL A 14 2.62 -6.38 -8.34
C VAL A 14 2.06 -7.24 -9.47
N ASP A 15 2.66 -8.39 -9.69
CA ASP A 15 2.34 -9.31 -10.78
C ASP A 15 1.53 -10.50 -10.28
N PHE A 16 0.27 -10.53 -10.67
CA PHE A 16 -0.63 -11.65 -10.45
C PHE A 16 -0.63 -12.49 -11.72
N ALA A 17 0.35 -13.40 -11.81
CA ALA A 17 0.58 -14.23 -12.99
C ALA A 17 -0.62 -15.12 -13.33
N GLY A 18 -1.34 -15.65 -12.32
CA GLY A 18 -2.55 -16.46 -12.49
C GLY A 18 -3.62 -15.76 -13.34
N PRO A 19 -4.10 -14.56 -12.96
CA PRO A 19 -5.07 -13.81 -13.74
C PRO A 19 -4.47 -13.01 -14.91
N GLY A 20 -3.14 -13.02 -15.11
CA GLY A 20 -2.49 -12.27 -16.18
C GLY A 20 -2.56 -10.75 -15.99
N VAL A 21 -2.52 -10.28 -14.75
CA VAL A 21 -2.67 -8.85 -14.41
C VAL A 21 -1.47 -8.34 -13.62
N ILE A 22 -0.95 -7.18 -14.01
CA ILE A 22 -0.01 -6.39 -13.21
C ILE A 22 -0.74 -5.18 -12.66
N VAL A 23 -0.70 -5.00 -11.34
CA VAL A 23 -1.18 -3.77 -10.68
C VAL A 23 0.01 -2.86 -10.44
N LEU A 24 -0.08 -1.66 -10.99
CA LEU A 24 0.87 -0.57 -10.82
C LEU A 24 0.34 0.41 -9.79
N MET A 25 1.12 0.69 -8.75
CA MET A 25 0.77 1.57 -7.65
C MET A 25 1.81 2.68 -7.52
N ASP A 26 1.41 3.92 -7.84
CA ASP A 26 2.21 5.11 -7.57
C ASP A 26 1.91 5.64 -6.16
N THR A 27 2.94 5.61 -5.32
CA THR A 27 2.85 6.04 -3.91
C THR A 27 3.01 7.55 -3.72
N SER A 28 3.43 8.27 -4.76
CA SER A 28 3.62 9.73 -4.75
C SER A 28 2.35 10.49 -5.16
N GLY A 29 1.65 9.99 -6.17
CA GLY A 29 0.39 10.54 -6.69
C GLY A 29 -0.84 9.75 -6.28
N GLY A 30 -0.67 8.58 -5.63
CA GLY A 30 -1.76 7.69 -5.21
C GLY A 30 -2.52 7.04 -6.38
N ALA A 31 -1.97 7.14 -7.59
CA ALA A 31 -2.58 6.57 -8.79
C ALA A 31 -2.38 5.05 -8.81
N VAL A 32 -3.43 4.35 -9.22
CA VAL A 32 -3.40 2.91 -9.45
C VAL A 32 -3.76 2.67 -10.91
N ARG A 33 -2.97 1.83 -11.57
CA ARG A 33 -3.21 1.38 -12.93
C ARG A 33 -3.09 -0.13 -13.00
N THR A 34 -3.74 -0.72 -13.99
CA THR A 34 -3.80 -2.16 -14.18
C THR A 34 -3.39 -2.46 -15.60
N LEU A 35 -2.39 -3.31 -15.76
CA LEU A 35 -2.00 -3.85 -17.05
C LEU A 35 -2.59 -5.26 -17.14
N MET A 36 -3.45 -5.47 -18.11
CA MET A 36 -3.93 -6.80 -18.49
C MET A 36 -3.06 -7.33 -19.62
N GLU A 37 -3.15 -8.60 -19.96
CA GLU A 37 -2.57 -9.10 -21.20
C GLU A 37 -3.14 -8.35 -22.41
N PRO A 38 -2.32 -8.05 -23.44
CA PRO A 38 -0.88 -8.35 -23.58
C PRO A 38 0.08 -7.35 -22.88
N ALA A 39 -0.42 -6.25 -22.34
CA ALA A 39 0.40 -5.21 -21.72
C ALA A 39 1.15 -5.69 -20.46
N ALA A 40 0.60 -6.66 -19.73
CA ALA A 40 1.27 -7.29 -18.59
C ALA A 40 2.54 -8.04 -19.05
N THR A 41 2.45 -8.88 -20.10
CA THR A 41 3.62 -9.52 -20.70
C THR A 41 4.65 -8.50 -21.18
N TRP A 42 4.20 -7.43 -21.86
CA TRP A 42 5.10 -6.36 -22.29
C TRP A 42 5.87 -5.75 -21.11
N TRP A 43 5.19 -5.45 -20.00
CA TRP A 43 5.84 -4.89 -18.81
C TRP A 43 6.85 -5.86 -18.20
N ARG A 44 6.53 -7.15 -18.05
CA ARG A 44 7.45 -8.16 -17.48
C ARG A 44 8.72 -8.26 -18.30
N THR A 45 8.56 -8.40 -19.62
CA THR A 45 9.71 -8.53 -20.52
C THR A 45 10.53 -7.26 -20.52
N TYR A 46 9.90 -6.08 -20.59
CA TYR A 46 10.65 -4.82 -20.60
C TYR A 46 11.39 -4.58 -19.29
N ALA A 47 10.75 -4.85 -18.14
CA ALA A 47 11.38 -4.78 -16.83
C ALA A 47 12.65 -5.66 -16.75
N ALA A 48 12.57 -6.87 -17.29
CA ALA A 48 13.66 -7.84 -17.25
C ALA A 48 14.80 -7.54 -18.22
N THR A 49 14.49 -7.07 -19.44
CA THR A 49 15.47 -6.94 -20.53
C THR A 49 15.98 -5.51 -20.71
N GLY A 50 15.20 -4.50 -20.32
CA GLY A 50 15.46 -3.11 -20.71
C GLY A 50 15.33 -2.84 -22.21
N ASP A 51 14.81 -3.80 -23.00
CA ASP A 51 14.62 -3.66 -24.45
C ASP A 51 13.12 -3.64 -24.82
N PRO A 52 12.58 -2.48 -25.28
CA PRO A 52 11.18 -2.35 -25.65
C PRO A 52 10.82 -3.16 -26.90
N ARG A 53 11.77 -3.51 -27.77
CA ARG A 53 11.50 -4.30 -28.98
C ARG A 53 11.26 -5.76 -28.64
N THR A 54 12.16 -6.35 -27.84
CA THR A 54 11.97 -7.70 -27.30
C THR A 54 10.66 -7.79 -26.52
N ALA A 55 10.34 -6.76 -25.71
CA ALA A 55 9.08 -6.71 -24.98
C ALA A 55 7.84 -6.67 -25.90
N ALA A 56 7.86 -5.86 -26.95
CA ALA A 56 6.77 -5.80 -27.92
C ALA A 56 6.56 -7.14 -28.64
N HIS A 57 7.66 -7.75 -29.10
CA HIS A 57 7.62 -9.05 -29.76
C HIS A 57 7.07 -10.16 -28.86
N THR A 58 7.57 -10.28 -27.63
CA THR A 58 7.12 -11.30 -26.67
C THR A 58 5.65 -11.12 -26.29
N ALA A 59 5.17 -9.88 -26.20
CA ALA A 59 3.77 -9.57 -25.92
C ALA A 59 2.84 -9.72 -27.13
N GLY A 60 3.37 -9.97 -28.33
CA GLY A 60 2.59 -9.99 -29.58
C GLY A 60 2.04 -8.62 -29.97
N LEU A 61 2.66 -7.52 -29.51
CA LEU A 61 2.26 -6.16 -29.83
C LEU A 61 2.95 -5.66 -31.10
N THR A 62 2.23 -4.93 -31.93
CA THR A 62 2.84 -4.16 -33.04
C THR A 62 3.70 -3.03 -32.48
N ALA A 63 4.62 -2.51 -33.30
CA ALA A 63 5.47 -1.39 -32.89
C ALA A 63 4.65 -0.14 -32.51
N GLY A 64 3.52 0.11 -33.20
CA GLY A 64 2.61 1.22 -32.91
C GLY A 64 1.88 1.05 -31.59
N GLU A 65 1.38 -0.15 -31.30
CA GLU A 65 0.70 -0.44 -30.02
C GLU A 65 1.68 -0.36 -28.84
N ALA A 66 2.89 -0.90 -28.99
CA ALA A 66 3.93 -0.80 -27.96
C ALA A 66 4.33 0.66 -27.70
N GLN A 67 4.42 1.49 -28.75
CA GLN A 67 4.68 2.91 -28.60
C GLN A 67 3.51 3.66 -27.94
N ALA A 68 2.26 3.34 -28.29
CA ALA A 68 1.08 3.91 -27.67
C ALA A 68 0.98 3.53 -26.18
N LEU A 69 1.27 2.27 -25.83
CA LEU A 69 1.33 1.80 -24.45
C LEU A 69 2.41 2.54 -23.65
N GLN A 70 3.62 2.64 -24.20
CA GLN A 70 4.71 3.38 -23.56
C GLN A 70 4.34 4.86 -23.38
N GLY A 71 3.73 5.49 -24.38
CA GLY A 71 3.23 6.86 -24.31
C GLY A 71 2.19 7.05 -23.20
N ALA A 72 1.20 6.16 -23.14
CA ALA A 72 0.18 6.20 -22.08
C ALA A 72 0.78 6.03 -20.67
N LEU A 73 1.82 5.21 -20.52
CA LEU A 73 2.53 5.02 -19.25
C LEU A 73 3.40 6.23 -18.87
N LEU A 74 3.97 6.93 -19.84
CA LEU A 74 4.67 8.21 -19.65
C LEU A 74 3.70 9.32 -19.25
N ASP A 75 2.57 9.45 -19.96
CA ASP A 75 1.53 10.44 -19.67
C ASP A 75 0.90 10.20 -18.28
N ALA A 76 0.79 8.93 -17.88
CA ALA A 76 0.35 8.55 -16.54
C ALA A 76 1.41 8.76 -15.46
N GLY A 77 2.66 9.12 -15.81
CA GLY A 77 3.78 9.29 -14.89
C GLY A 77 4.29 7.99 -14.25
N ILE A 78 3.89 6.83 -14.78
CA ILE A 78 4.38 5.52 -14.33
C ILE A 78 5.81 5.30 -14.84
N LEU A 79 6.04 5.66 -16.10
CA LEU A 79 7.36 5.73 -16.70
C LEU A 79 7.82 7.18 -16.73
N VAL A 80 9.14 7.38 -16.67
CA VAL A 80 9.79 8.68 -16.83
C VAL A 80 10.92 8.55 -17.86
N PRO A 81 11.23 9.62 -18.62
CA PRO A 81 12.40 9.64 -19.48
C PRO A 81 13.67 9.33 -18.69
N ALA A 82 14.53 8.46 -19.23
CA ALA A 82 15.79 8.07 -18.63
C ALA A 82 16.95 8.35 -19.60
N PRO A 83 18.15 8.67 -19.09
CA PRO A 83 19.31 8.92 -19.95
C PRO A 83 19.83 7.66 -20.64
N GLN A 84 19.58 6.47 -20.08
CA GLN A 84 19.97 5.18 -20.63
C GLN A 84 18.85 4.15 -20.47
N PRO A 85 18.62 3.27 -21.46
CA PRO A 85 17.74 2.13 -21.30
C PRO A 85 18.41 1.12 -20.37
N GLY A 86 17.67 0.62 -19.39
CA GLY A 86 18.17 -0.39 -18.47
C GLY A 86 17.02 -1.16 -17.84
N PRO A 87 17.25 -2.42 -17.42
CA PRO A 87 16.26 -3.17 -16.67
C PRO A 87 15.91 -2.43 -15.38
N TRP A 88 14.67 -2.57 -14.93
CA TRP A 88 14.21 -2.05 -13.65
C TRP A 88 13.71 -3.19 -12.78
N HIS A 89 13.40 -2.89 -11.52
CA HIS A 89 12.97 -3.90 -10.57
C HIS A 89 11.81 -4.73 -11.12
N ALA A 90 11.99 -6.06 -11.12
CA ALA A 90 10.94 -6.99 -11.47
C ALA A 90 9.70 -6.72 -10.59
N PRO A 91 8.48 -6.87 -11.14
CA PRO A 91 7.27 -6.81 -10.33
C PRO A 91 7.34 -7.75 -9.13
N LEU A 92 6.77 -7.31 -8.00
CA LEU A 92 6.60 -8.16 -6.84
C LEU A 92 5.65 -9.31 -7.21
N PRO A 93 6.00 -10.57 -6.93
CA PRO A 93 5.07 -11.68 -7.17
C PRO A 93 3.85 -11.51 -6.27
N GLY A 94 2.68 -11.42 -6.89
CA GLY A 94 1.41 -11.33 -6.23
C GLY A 94 0.93 -12.69 -5.73
N HIS A 95 0.44 -12.74 -4.50
CA HIS A 95 -0.31 -13.88 -4.00
C HIS A 95 -1.72 -13.87 -4.60
N ASP A 96 -2.08 -14.95 -5.30
CA ASP A 96 -3.43 -15.17 -5.82
C ASP A 96 -4.11 -16.31 -5.03
N PRO A 97 -5.07 -15.98 -4.14
CA PRO A 97 -5.82 -16.98 -3.37
C PRO A 97 -6.95 -17.64 -4.19
N GLY A 98 -6.92 -17.50 -5.52
CA GLY A 98 -7.93 -17.99 -6.45
C GLY A 98 -9.17 -17.07 -6.54
N PRO A 99 -10.06 -17.34 -7.52
CA PRO A 99 -11.21 -16.49 -7.80
C PRO A 99 -12.11 -16.36 -6.58
N SER A 100 -12.46 -15.12 -6.23
CA SER A 100 -13.35 -14.82 -5.10
C SER A 100 -14.83 -14.81 -5.49
N HIS A 101 -15.12 -14.74 -6.80
CA HIS A 101 -16.47 -14.59 -7.37
C HIS A 101 -17.30 -13.47 -6.72
N GLY A 102 -16.65 -12.47 -6.11
CA GLY A 102 -17.32 -11.42 -5.34
C GLY A 102 -17.97 -11.89 -4.03
N THR A 103 -17.84 -13.16 -3.65
CA THR A 103 -18.44 -13.73 -2.42
C THR A 103 -17.59 -13.46 -1.18
N ARG A 104 -16.29 -13.19 -1.34
CA ARG A 104 -15.39 -12.82 -0.23
C ARG A 104 -15.42 -11.32 0.02
N THR A 105 -16.42 -10.87 0.78
CA THR A 105 -16.44 -9.51 1.32
C THR A 105 -15.52 -9.41 2.53
N ALA A 106 -14.47 -8.61 2.45
CA ALA A 106 -13.80 -8.17 3.67
C ALA A 106 -14.81 -7.39 4.53
N PRO A 107 -14.90 -7.64 5.85
CA PRO A 107 -15.80 -6.91 6.73
C PRO A 107 -15.62 -5.40 6.54
N THR A 108 -16.71 -4.69 6.22
CA THR A 108 -16.70 -3.22 6.12
C THR A 108 -16.42 -2.55 7.47
N ALA A 109 -16.74 -3.26 8.56
CA ALA A 109 -16.40 -2.88 9.92
C ALA A 109 -15.95 -4.13 10.67
N LEU A 110 -14.82 -4.04 11.36
CA LEU A 110 -14.29 -5.13 12.17
C LEU A 110 -14.90 -5.07 13.59
N PRO A 111 -15.16 -6.23 14.23
CA PRO A 111 -15.74 -6.29 15.56
C PRO A 111 -14.88 -5.53 16.57
N SER A 112 -15.51 -4.94 17.60
CA SER A 112 -14.84 -4.14 18.62
C SER A 112 -14.98 -4.76 20.00
N ALA A 113 -13.87 -5.07 20.66
CA ALA A 113 -13.86 -5.39 22.10
C ALA A 113 -13.93 -4.10 22.97
N PRO A 114 -14.45 -4.16 24.20
CA PRO A 114 -14.46 -3.02 25.14
C PRO A 114 -13.04 -2.56 25.51
N SER A 115 -12.81 -1.23 25.50
CA SER A 115 -11.70 -0.58 26.20
C SER A 115 -12.24 0.58 27.05
N ASN A 116 -11.74 0.68 28.29
CA ASN A 116 -12.48 1.26 29.41
C ASN A 116 -11.97 2.64 29.84
N ARG A 117 -10.95 3.21 29.18
CA ARG A 117 -10.27 4.42 29.68
C ARG A 117 -10.59 5.64 28.83
N CYS A 118 -11.24 6.64 29.41
CA CYS A 118 -11.54 7.94 28.78
C CYS A 118 -10.33 8.65 28.12
N PRO A 119 -9.12 8.73 28.72
CA PRO A 119 -7.99 9.39 28.06
C PRO A 119 -7.57 8.70 26.76
N ALA A 120 -7.64 7.37 26.70
CA ALA A 120 -7.35 6.62 25.47
C ALA A 120 -8.32 6.96 24.34
N ARG A 121 -9.59 7.28 24.66
CA ARG A 121 -10.59 7.69 23.67
C ARG A 121 -10.33 9.08 23.11
N ILE A 122 -9.88 10.02 23.94
CA ILE A 122 -9.51 11.37 23.49
C ILE A 122 -8.31 11.27 22.56
N ALA A 123 -7.24 10.57 22.97
CA ALA A 123 -6.07 10.35 22.14
C ALA A 123 -6.42 9.66 20.82
N ALA A 124 -7.27 8.62 20.84
CA ALA A 124 -7.74 7.95 19.63
C ALA A 124 -8.55 8.88 18.71
N SER A 125 -9.38 9.75 19.28
CA SER A 125 -10.17 10.72 18.51
C SER A 125 -9.26 11.76 17.84
N VAL A 126 -8.23 12.25 18.54
CA VAL A 126 -7.23 13.17 17.97
C VAL A 126 -6.44 12.48 16.86
N SER A 127 -5.99 11.24 17.07
CA SER A 127 -5.30 10.46 16.03
C SER A 127 -6.18 10.24 14.80
N LEU A 128 -7.45 9.90 14.99
CA LEU A 128 -8.39 9.72 13.89
C LEU A 128 -8.69 11.03 13.17
N ALA A 129 -8.90 12.13 13.90
CA ALA A 129 -9.09 13.45 13.32
C ALA A 129 -7.88 13.86 12.47
N THR A 130 -6.67 13.57 12.93
CA THR A 130 -5.42 13.83 12.21
C THR A 130 -5.35 13.02 10.91
N ALA A 131 -5.67 11.72 10.96
CA ALA A 131 -5.70 10.87 9.76
C ALA A 131 -6.79 11.33 8.77
N ALA A 132 -8.00 11.61 9.25
CA ALA A 132 -9.10 12.10 8.42
C ALA A 132 -8.77 13.47 7.79
N LEU A 133 -8.14 14.36 8.54
CA LEU A 133 -7.67 15.65 8.02
C LEU A 133 -6.58 15.44 6.96
N THR A 134 -5.69 14.45 7.14
CA THR A 134 -4.70 14.05 6.13
C THR A 134 -5.35 13.59 4.83
N THR A 135 -6.48 12.88 4.90
CA THR A 135 -7.30 12.56 3.70
C THR A 135 -7.89 13.81 3.06
N ARG A 136 -8.47 14.71 3.87
CA ARG A 136 -9.28 15.84 3.39
C ARG A 136 -8.48 17.06 2.94
N LEU A 137 -7.27 17.28 3.46
CA LEU A 137 -6.45 18.44 3.11
C LEU A 137 -5.80 18.26 1.73
N GLY A 138 -6.41 18.84 0.70
CA GLY A 138 -5.86 18.94 -0.65
C GLY A 138 -6.45 17.94 -1.63
N ARG A 139 -5.77 17.75 -2.78
CA ARG A 139 -6.26 16.85 -3.85
C ARG A 139 -6.37 15.41 -3.36
N SER A 140 -7.50 14.75 -3.66
CA SER A 140 -7.84 13.39 -3.22
C SER A 140 -6.79 12.36 -3.63
N HIS A 141 -6.27 12.44 -4.85
CA HIS A 141 -5.26 11.53 -5.38
C HIS A 141 -3.98 11.50 -4.51
N ARG A 142 -3.59 12.63 -3.90
CA ARG A 142 -2.39 12.68 -3.04
C ARG A 142 -2.63 12.19 -1.61
N SER A 143 -3.82 11.68 -1.28
CA SER A 143 -4.14 11.22 0.07
C SER A 143 -3.15 10.16 0.56
N LEU A 144 -2.88 9.13 -0.27
CA LEU A 144 -1.93 8.08 0.08
C LEU A 144 -0.55 8.65 0.39
N ALA A 145 0.00 9.50 -0.48
CA ALA A 145 1.31 10.09 -0.28
C ALA A 145 1.42 10.86 1.03
N ARG A 146 0.37 11.61 1.41
CA ARG A 146 0.33 12.33 2.70
C ARG A 146 0.30 11.38 3.89
N HIS A 147 -0.46 10.28 3.81
CA HIS A 147 -0.45 9.23 4.83
C HIS A 147 0.94 8.59 4.95
N LEU A 148 1.61 8.31 3.83
CA LEU A 148 2.97 7.76 3.85
C LEU A 148 3.98 8.74 4.44
N ILE A 149 3.87 10.04 4.17
CA ILE A 149 4.69 11.07 4.82
C ILE A 149 4.45 11.05 6.33
N LEU A 150 3.19 11.02 6.76
CA LEU A 150 2.82 11.00 8.17
C LEU A 150 3.31 9.73 8.88
N VAL A 151 3.06 8.55 8.31
CA VAL A 151 3.53 7.26 8.80
C VAL A 151 5.05 7.25 8.92
N ARG A 152 5.78 7.70 7.89
CA ARG A 152 7.25 7.78 7.92
C ARG A 152 7.75 8.76 8.99
N ALA A 153 7.08 9.90 9.17
CA ALA A 153 7.43 10.88 10.19
C ALA A 153 7.24 10.30 11.61
N VAL A 154 6.10 9.63 11.85
CA VAL A 154 5.78 8.97 13.12
C VAL A 154 6.77 7.84 13.42
N THR A 155 7.05 7.00 12.43
CA THR A 155 8.03 5.92 12.56
C THR A 155 9.43 6.46 12.85
N ARG A 156 9.86 7.53 12.16
CA ARG A 156 11.14 8.19 12.42
C ARG A 156 11.20 8.78 13.83
N TRP A 157 10.13 9.44 14.26
CA TRP A 157 10.01 10.01 15.60
C TRP A 157 10.10 8.94 16.69
N ASN A 158 9.43 7.81 16.51
CA ASN A 158 9.52 6.66 17.41
C ASN A 158 10.93 6.05 17.43
N ALA A 159 11.59 5.96 16.27
CA ALA A 159 12.98 5.50 16.20
C ALA A 159 13.94 6.44 16.95
N LEU A 160 13.78 7.76 16.81
CA LEU A 160 14.58 8.76 17.51
C LEU A 160 14.42 8.67 19.03
N ARG A 161 13.19 8.42 19.51
CA ARG A 161 12.90 8.23 20.94
C ARG A 161 13.14 6.81 21.44
N ARG A 162 13.67 5.92 20.58
CA ARG A 162 13.89 4.49 20.88
C ARG A 162 12.64 3.78 21.43
N ALA A 163 11.46 4.20 20.99
CA ALA A 163 10.19 3.60 21.38
C ALA A 163 10.25 2.07 21.21
N PRO A 164 9.83 1.28 22.21
CA PRO A 164 9.69 -0.17 22.05
C PRO A 164 8.62 -0.49 21.00
N GLN A 165 8.67 -1.69 20.43
CA GLN A 165 7.55 -2.19 19.63
C GLN A 165 6.38 -2.51 20.56
N ALA A 166 5.16 -2.26 20.09
CA ALA A 166 3.97 -2.73 20.78
C ALA A 166 3.94 -4.26 20.74
N ASP A 167 3.59 -4.88 21.86
CA ASP A 167 3.16 -6.27 21.84
C ASP A 167 1.81 -6.40 21.14
N MET A 168 1.40 -7.64 20.86
CA MET A 168 0.16 -7.90 20.13
C MET A 168 -1.07 -7.35 20.86
N ALA A 169 -1.11 -7.42 22.19
CA ALA A 169 -2.23 -6.94 22.99
C ALA A 169 -2.39 -5.41 22.90
N THR A 170 -1.28 -4.67 23.02
CA THR A 170 -1.21 -3.21 22.94
C THR A 170 -1.55 -2.72 21.54
N ALA A 171 -0.98 -3.35 20.51
CA ALA A 171 -1.28 -3.02 19.12
C ALA A 171 -2.77 -3.25 18.81
N ALA A 172 -3.32 -4.37 19.27
CA ALA A 172 -4.73 -4.70 19.08
C ALA A 172 -5.65 -3.72 19.84
N GLU A 173 -5.31 -3.32 21.07
CA GLU A 173 -6.08 -2.33 21.82
C GLU A 173 -6.11 -0.98 21.11
N ALA A 174 -5.00 -0.55 20.51
CA ALA A 174 -4.95 0.69 19.74
C ALA A 174 -5.90 0.64 18.52
N VAL A 175 -5.85 -0.45 17.74
CA VAL A 175 -6.75 -0.65 16.59
C VAL A 175 -8.21 -0.64 17.03
N ARG A 176 -8.57 -1.42 18.05
CA ARG A 176 -9.95 -1.50 18.56
C ARG A 176 -10.45 -0.16 19.07
N THR A 177 -9.59 0.61 19.74
CA THR A 177 -9.95 1.94 20.25
C THR A 177 -10.19 2.92 19.10
N VAL A 178 -9.35 2.91 18.06
CA VAL A 178 -9.58 3.72 16.85
C VAL A 178 -10.85 3.33 16.12
N ARG A 179 -11.08 2.03 15.90
CA ARG A 179 -12.32 1.54 15.27
C ARG A 179 -13.56 1.92 16.06
N ARG A 180 -13.47 1.96 17.40
CA ARG A 180 -14.53 2.43 18.28
C ARG A 180 -14.87 3.89 18.08
N VAL A 181 -13.88 4.77 18.04
CA VAL A 181 -14.12 6.21 17.82
C VAL A 181 -14.54 6.49 16.37
N ALA A 182 -14.06 5.70 15.41
CA ALA A 182 -14.42 5.82 14.00
C ALA A 182 -15.91 5.59 13.71
N ARG A 183 -16.63 4.82 14.54
CA ARG A 183 -18.09 4.67 14.43
C ARG A 183 -18.87 5.97 14.59
N TRP A 184 -18.28 6.94 15.30
CA TRP A 184 -18.88 8.25 15.54
C TRP A 184 -18.37 9.30 14.55
N CYS A 185 -17.52 8.91 13.61
CA CYS A 185 -17.05 9.81 12.57
C CYS A 185 -18.17 10.00 11.53
N PRO A 186 -18.57 11.25 11.21
CA PRO A 186 -19.64 11.52 10.26
C PRO A 186 -19.31 11.09 8.83
N THR A 187 -18.03 10.79 8.55
CA THR A 187 -17.58 10.22 7.28
C THR A 187 -16.96 8.85 7.50
N ARG A 188 -17.14 7.93 6.55
CA ARG A 188 -16.52 6.59 6.59
C ARG A 188 -14.99 6.74 6.68
N ALA A 189 -14.42 6.42 7.85
CA ALA A 189 -12.98 6.21 7.98
C ALA A 189 -12.66 4.86 7.34
N ALA A 190 -11.91 4.84 6.25
CA ALA A 190 -11.52 3.61 5.58
C ALA A 190 -10.31 2.97 6.30
N CYS A 191 -9.85 1.83 5.78
CA CYS A 191 -8.71 1.11 6.33
C CYS A 191 -7.44 1.98 6.42
N LEU A 192 -7.19 2.84 5.43
CA LEU A 192 -6.05 3.75 5.42
C LEU A 192 -6.06 4.71 6.62
N GLU A 193 -7.19 5.39 6.88
CA GLU A 193 -7.31 6.32 8.00
C GLU A 193 -7.23 5.61 9.34
N GLN A 194 -7.93 4.47 9.48
CA GLN A 194 -7.98 3.72 10.73
C GLN A 194 -6.60 3.17 11.11
N THR A 195 -5.89 2.54 10.17
CA THR A 195 -4.56 1.98 10.41
C THR A 195 -3.53 3.07 10.69
N THR A 196 -3.61 4.22 9.99
CA THR A 196 -2.75 5.38 10.26
C THR A 196 -3.03 5.99 11.64
N ALA A 197 -4.30 6.13 12.01
CA ALA A 197 -4.71 6.62 13.32
C ALA A 197 -4.30 5.68 14.45
N ALA A 198 -4.34 4.35 14.23
CA ALA A 198 -3.88 3.37 15.20
C ALA A 198 -2.36 3.47 15.42
N LEU A 199 -1.57 3.66 14.36
CA LEU A 199 -0.13 3.91 14.48
C LEU A 199 0.16 5.22 15.23
N LEU A 200 -0.58 6.30 14.94
CA LEU A 200 -0.47 7.57 15.68
C LEU A 200 -0.78 7.37 17.16
N LEU A 201 -1.85 6.64 17.48
CA LEU A 201 -2.23 6.33 18.85
C LEU A 201 -1.14 5.56 19.58
N LEU A 202 -0.54 4.55 18.94
CA LEU A 202 0.61 3.84 19.51
C LEU A 202 1.80 4.77 19.76
N ALA A 203 2.10 5.66 18.82
CA ALA A 203 3.20 6.62 18.96
C ALA A 203 2.98 7.64 20.09
N LEU A 204 1.73 8.04 20.34
CA LEU A 204 1.35 8.86 21.50
C LEU A 204 1.57 8.12 22.83
N HIS A 205 1.37 6.80 22.84
CA HIS A 205 1.65 5.93 23.98
C HIS A 205 3.10 5.46 24.04
N GLY A 206 3.99 5.95 23.16
CA GLY A 206 5.41 5.61 23.17
C GLY A 206 5.76 4.27 22.55
N HIS A 207 4.88 3.68 21.74
CA HIS A 207 5.11 2.41 21.04
C HIS A 207 5.18 2.58 19.51
N GLY A 208 5.92 1.68 18.85
CA GLY A 208 5.91 1.52 17.39
C GLY A 208 5.24 0.21 16.95
N ALA A 209 4.81 0.16 15.69
CA ALA A 209 4.34 -1.06 15.02
C ALA A 209 4.73 -1.01 13.53
N THR A 210 4.58 -2.11 12.82
CA THR A 210 4.79 -2.14 11.37
C THR A 210 3.49 -1.75 10.67
N TRP A 211 3.55 -0.72 9.83
CA TRP A 211 2.44 -0.30 8.99
C TRP A 211 2.59 -0.90 7.60
N CYS A 212 1.52 -1.51 7.10
CA CYS A 212 1.51 -2.18 5.81
C CYS A 212 0.40 -1.65 4.91
N GLN A 213 0.65 -1.74 3.60
CA GLN A 213 -0.37 -1.57 2.58
C GLN A 213 -0.14 -2.57 1.46
N GLY A 214 -1.23 -3.16 0.97
CA GLY A 214 -1.18 -4.19 -0.04
C GLY A 214 -2.34 -4.16 -1.01
N VAL A 215 -2.26 -5.07 -1.97
CA VAL A 215 -3.22 -5.23 -3.06
C VAL A 215 -3.63 -6.69 -3.22
N ALA A 216 -4.90 -6.93 -3.52
CA ALA A 216 -5.44 -8.23 -3.91
C ALA A 216 -5.99 -8.15 -5.34
N PRO A 217 -5.94 -9.24 -6.16
CA PRO A 217 -6.21 -9.15 -7.60
C PRO A 217 -7.68 -9.28 -8.02
N ASP A 218 -8.53 -9.96 -7.24
CA ASP A 218 -9.91 -10.29 -7.66
C ASP A 218 -10.98 -10.02 -6.57
N PRO A 219 -11.83 -8.99 -6.73
CA PRO A 219 -11.58 -7.81 -7.56
C PRO A 219 -10.34 -7.05 -7.03
N ILE A 220 -9.78 -6.14 -7.85
CA ILE A 220 -8.64 -5.34 -7.42
C ILE A 220 -9.02 -4.49 -6.21
N ARG A 221 -8.41 -4.81 -5.07
CA ARG A 221 -8.70 -4.18 -3.77
C ARG A 221 -7.42 -3.72 -3.11
N PHE A 222 -7.52 -2.61 -2.39
CA PHE A 222 -6.45 -2.07 -1.57
C PHE A 222 -6.82 -2.21 -0.11
N HIS A 223 -5.83 -2.58 0.70
CA HIS A 223 -5.99 -2.63 2.15
C HIS A 223 -4.74 -2.10 2.83
N ALA A 224 -4.94 -1.48 3.98
CA ALA A 224 -3.89 -1.00 4.86
C ALA A 224 -4.12 -1.60 6.24
N TRP A 225 -3.08 -2.22 6.81
CA TRP A 225 -3.15 -2.92 8.08
C TRP A 225 -1.89 -2.70 8.91
N MET A 226 -1.93 -3.14 10.18
CA MET A 226 -0.75 -3.20 11.02
C MET A 226 -0.29 -4.65 11.19
N GLU A 227 1.01 -4.82 11.29
CA GLU A 227 1.67 -6.05 11.67
C GLU A 227 2.44 -5.86 12.96
N GLN A 228 2.47 -6.91 13.78
CA GLN A 228 3.46 -7.00 14.84
C GLN A 228 4.83 -7.16 14.20
N THR A 229 5.74 -6.23 14.48
CA THR A 229 7.05 -6.12 13.80
C THR A 229 7.92 -7.38 13.93
N GLU A 230 7.83 -8.09 15.07
CA GLU A 230 8.67 -9.25 15.36
C GLU A 230 8.15 -10.54 14.75
N THR A 231 6.83 -10.78 14.80
CA THR A 231 6.21 -12.04 14.33
C THR A 231 5.67 -11.93 12.91
N GLY A 232 5.44 -10.71 12.40
CA GLY A 232 4.73 -10.48 11.15
C GLY A 232 3.23 -10.76 11.22
N HIS A 233 2.68 -11.10 12.38
CA HIS A 233 1.26 -11.39 12.53
C HIS A 233 0.41 -10.13 12.34
N TYR A 234 -0.71 -10.27 11.64
CA TYR A 234 -1.65 -9.19 11.41
C TYR A 234 -2.38 -8.80 12.71
N VAL A 235 -2.48 -7.49 12.95
CA VAL A 235 -3.06 -6.96 14.18
C VAL A 235 -4.54 -6.66 13.97
N GLU A 236 -5.42 -7.42 14.63
CA GLU A 236 -6.88 -7.21 14.56
C GLU A 236 -7.43 -7.21 13.12
N GLU A 237 -6.83 -7.99 12.24
CA GLU A 237 -7.28 -8.12 10.86
C GLU A 237 -7.99 -9.46 10.64
N PRO A 238 -8.96 -9.49 9.72
CA PRO A 238 -9.68 -10.72 9.41
C PRO A 238 -8.80 -11.62 8.53
N VAL A 239 -9.10 -12.92 8.49
CA VAL A 239 -8.28 -13.93 7.79
C VAL A 239 -8.14 -13.62 6.30
N GLU A 240 -9.11 -12.94 5.69
CA GLU A 240 -9.09 -12.48 4.31
C GLU A 240 -7.94 -11.52 4.00
N THR A 241 -7.31 -10.93 5.02
CA THR A 241 -6.11 -10.09 4.84
C THR A 241 -4.94 -10.87 4.25
N THR A 242 -4.90 -12.19 4.46
CA THR A 242 -3.92 -13.10 3.82
C THR A 242 -4.00 -13.09 2.28
N ALA A 243 -5.13 -12.66 1.71
CA ALA A 243 -5.29 -12.50 0.26
C ALA A 243 -4.50 -11.31 -0.33
N TYR A 244 -4.04 -10.37 0.51
CA TYR A 244 -3.37 -9.17 0.04
C TYR A 244 -1.86 -9.38 -0.03
N THR A 245 -1.28 -9.01 -1.17
CA THR A 245 0.17 -8.92 -1.32
C THR A 245 0.66 -7.60 -0.74
N PRO A 246 1.55 -7.60 0.28
CA PRO A 246 2.10 -6.37 0.83
C PRO A 246 2.96 -5.66 -0.23
N VAL A 247 2.60 -4.42 -0.57
CA VAL A 247 3.37 -3.56 -1.49
C VAL A 247 4.30 -2.65 -0.71
N LEU A 248 3.81 -2.12 0.41
CA LEU A 248 4.56 -1.25 1.32
C LEU A 248 4.56 -1.87 2.70
N ARG A 249 5.74 -1.90 3.32
CA ARG A 249 5.95 -2.29 4.70
C ARG A 249 6.88 -1.28 5.36
N ILE A 250 6.36 -0.52 6.32
CA ILE A 250 7.10 0.53 7.03
C ILE A 250 7.26 0.07 8.49
N PRO A 251 8.41 -0.51 8.85
CA PRO A 251 8.59 -1.10 10.16
C PRO A 251 8.77 -0.02 11.23
N GLY A 252 8.23 -0.24 12.43
CA GLY A 252 8.31 0.69 13.57
C GLY A 252 9.73 0.92 14.10
N ARG A 253 10.68 0.07 13.71
CA ARG A 253 12.13 0.22 13.85
C ARG A 253 12.79 -0.23 12.56
N ARG A 254 13.83 0.47 12.10
CA ARG A 254 14.73 -0.12 11.10
C ARG A 254 15.47 -1.27 11.78
N PHE A 255 15.34 -2.48 11.25
CA PHE A 255 16.36 -3.49 11.51
C PHE A 255 17.70 -2.91 11.02
N PRO A 256 18.80 -3.04 11.76
CA PRO A 256 20.11 -2.88 11.14
C PRO A 256 20.13 -3.85 9.95
N SER A 257 20.42 -3.33 8.76
CA SER A 257 20.70 -4.18 7.61
C SER A 257 21.79 -5.16 8.02
N ALA A 258 21.49 -6.45 7.93
CA ALA A 258 22.50 -7.49 7.98
C ALA A 258 23.37 -7.42 6.71
#